data_AF-R0CMQ5-F1
#
_entry.id   AF-R0CMQ5-F1
#
_cell.length_a   1.000
_cell.length_b   1.000
_cell.length_c   1.000
_cell.angle_alpha   90.00
_cell.angle_beta   90.00
_cell.angle_gamma   90.00
#
_symmetry.space_group_name_H-M   'P 1'
#
loop_
_entity.id
_entity.type
_entity.pdbx_description
1 polymer ?
#
loop_
_entity_poly.entity_id
_entity_poly.type
_entity_poly.pdbx_seq_one_letter_code
_entity_poly.pdbx_strand_id
1 'polypeptide(L)'
;MPRTVESIVESHRVASARRAAGKPIWDVKVPLKALLAEYAGFGDDLTAEQAVDMSHRLHALLKMCVPEAWRQYEHDNYSMDFEDLMERFELAAAVDFAPTEDCTDTPCEIINWWLEELYDWGDRYRVWLG
;
A
#
# COMPACT_ATOMS: atom_id res chain seq x y z
N MET A 1 7.05 10.24 -3.15
CA MET A 1 6.97 11.50 -3.95
C MET A 1 5.69 12.23 -3.57
N PRO A 2 5.68 13.56 -3.41
CA PRO A 2 4.45 14.27 -3.05
C PRO A 2 3.39 14.15 -4.17
N ARG A 3 2.15 13.87 -3.79
CA ARG A 3 0.98 13.85 -4.69
C ARG A 3 0.74 15.26 -5.24
N THR A 4 0.90 15.48 -6.54
CA THR A 4 0.68 16.78 -7.18
C THR A 4 -0.56 16.78 -8.07
N VAL A 5 -1.07 17.97 -8.39
CA VAL A 5 -2.18 18.11 -9.34
C VAL A 5 -1.81 17.49 -10.69
N GLU A 6 -0.56 17.66 -11.12
CA GLU A 6 -0.02 17.09 -12.36
C GLU A 6 -0.01 15.57 -12.32
N SER A 7 0.41 14.95 -11.20
CA SER A 7 0.39 13.48 -11.08
C SER A 7 -1.04 12.93 -11.10
N ILE A 8 -2.01 13.65 -10.52
CA ILE A 8 -3.43 13.28 -10.57
C ILE A 8 -3.99 13.39 -11.99
N VAL A 9 -3.71 14.50 -12.69
CA VAL A 9 -4.18 14.73 -14.06
C VAL A 9 -3.60 13.70 -15.02
N GLU A 10 -2.30 13.42 -14.93
CA GLU A 10 -1.66 12.38 -15.72
C GLU A 10 -2.27 11.01 -15.42
N SER A 11 -2.57 10.76 -14.15
CA SER A 11 -3.21 9.51 -13.76
C SER A 11 -4.57 9.32 -14.42
N HIS A 12 -5.39 10.37 -14.48
CA HIS A 12 -6.67 10.38 -15.18
C HIS A 12 -6.53 10.24 -16.70
N ARG A 13 -5.52 10.87 -17.30
CA ARG A 13 -5.26 10.81 -18.74
C ARG A 13 -4.97 9.38 -19.19
N VAL A 14 -4.10 8.68 -18.48
CA VAL A 14 -3.75 7.27 -18.77
C VAL A 14 -4.95 6.35 -18.61
N ALA A 15 -5.73 6.49 -17.51
CA ALA A 15 -6.94 5.71 -17.30
C ALA A 15 -7.97 5.90 -18.44
N SER A 16 -8.14 7.15 -18.89
CA SER A 16 -9.06 7.48 -20.00
C SER A 16 -8.59 6.89 -21.33
N ALA A 17 -7.28 6.96 -21.63
CA ALA A 17 -6.70 6.36 -22.82
C ALA A 17 -6.87 4.83 -22.84
N ARG A 18 -6.68 4.16 -21.71
CA ARG A 18 -6.90 2.71 -21.59
C ARG A 18 -8.35 2.31 -21.81
N ARG A 19 -9.29 3.06 -21.20
CA ARG A 19 -10.73 2.86 -21.42
C ARG A 19 -11.09 3.04 -22.90
N ALA A 20 -10.56 4.08 -23.56
CA ALA A 20 -10.77 4.29 -24.99
C ALA A 20 -10.20 3.15 -25.86
N ALA A 21 -9.11 2.52 -25.41
CA ALA A 21 -8.51 1.35 -26.05
C ALA A 21 -9.17 0.00 -25.66
N GLY A 22 -10.26 0.01 -24.88
CA GLY A 22 -10.95 -1.20 -24.42
C GLY A 22 -10.19 -2.04 -23.39
N LYS A 23 -9.11 -1.51 -22.81
CA LYS A 23 -8.32 -2.20 -21.79
C LYS A 23 -8.90 -1.98 -20.39
N PRO A 24 -8.75 -2.94 -19.47
CA PRO A 24 -8.98 -2.70 -18.05
C PRO A 24 -8.17 -1.48 -17.59
N ILE A 25 -8.82 -0.64 -16.76
CA ILE A 25 -8.19 0.56 -16.18
C ILE A 25 -7.10 0.15 -15.18
N TRP A 26 -7.39 -0.91 -14.41
CA TRP A 26 -6.50 -1.50 -13.42
C TRP A 26 -6.00 -2.84 -13.95
N ASP A 27 -4.69 -3.06 -13.87
CA ASP A 27 -4.02 -4.28 -14.31
C ASP A 27 -4.08 -5.38 -13.25
N VAL A 28 -4.04 -4.98 -11.97
CA VAL A 28 -4.08 -5.88 -10.81
C VAL A 28 -5.18 -5.42 -9.85
N LYS A 29 -5.78 -6.37 -9.12
CA LYS A 29 -6.77 -6.10 -8.07
C LYS A 29 -6.35 -6.79 -6.77
N VAL A 30 -6.25 -6.02 -5.70
CA VAL A 30 -5.95 -6.47 -4.34
C VAL A 30 -7.17 -6.15 -3.47
N PRO A 31 -7.80 -7.13 -2.80
CA PRO A 31 -8.99 -6.92 -1.99
C PRO A 31 -8.65 -6.36 -0.59
N LEU A 32 -8.01 -5.19 -0.55
CA LEU A 32 -7.44 -4.60 0.65
C LEU A 32 -8.51 -4.27 1.71
N LYS A 33 -9.64 -3.70 1.30
CA LYS A 33 -10.73 -3.26 2.17
C LYS A 33 -11.31 -4.36 3.04
N ALA A 34 -11.34 -5.61 2.55
CA ALA A 34 -11.82 -6.73 3.35
C ALA A 34 -10.91 -6.95 4.57
N LEU A 35 -9.59 -6.87 4.38
CA LEU A 35 -8.61 -6.95 5.45
C LEU A 35 -8.73 -5.74 6.39
N LEU A 36 -8.76 -4.51 5.85
CA LEU A 36 -8.84 -3.30 6.66
C LEU A 36 -10.11 -3.25 7.52
N ALA A 37 -11.23 -3.78 7.02
CA ALA A 37 -12.50 -3.83 7.75
C ALA A 37 -12.42 -4.67 9.03
N GLU A 38 -11.52 -5.65 9.11
CA GLU A 38 -11.32 -6.47 10.31
C GLU A 38 -10.69 -5.66 11.47
N TYR A 39 -9.94 -4.60 11.15
CA TYR A 39 -9.26 -3.74 12.12
C TYR A 39 -9.95 -2.38 12.30
N ALA A 40 -10.90 -2.04 11.44
CA ALA A 40 -11.58 -0.74 11.45
C ALA A 40 -12.30 -0.42 12.78
N GLY A 41 -12.65 -1.45 13.57
CA GLY A 41 -13.27 -1.27 14.87
C GLY A 41 -12.33 -0.80 15.98
N PHE A 42 -11.01 -0.90 15.80
CA PHE A 42 -10.03 -0.50 16.81
C PHE A 42 -9.75 1.01 16.78
N GLY A 43 -9.68 1.63 15.60
CA GLY A 43 -9.31 3.04 15.49
C GLY A 43 -7.99 3.34 16.21
N ASP A 44 -7.99 4.36 17.05
CA ASP A 44 -6.80 4.77 17.83
C ASP A 44 -6.45 3.78 18.96
N ASP A 45 -7.36 2.87 19.31
CA ASP A 45 -7.11 1.81 20.31
C ASP A 45 -6.37 0.59 19.71
N LEU A 46 -5.97 0.65 18.44
CA LEU A 46 -5.18 -0.40 17.78
C LEU A 46 -3.86 -0.64 18.53
N THR A 47 -3.63 -1.87 18.99
CA THR A 47 -2.39 -2.20 19.69
C THR A 47 -1.23 -2.47 18.72
N ALA A 48 0.00 -2.39 19.22
CA ALA A 48 1.19 -2.71 18.44
C ALA A 48 1.16 -4.14 17.89
N GLU A 49 0.68 -5.11 18.66
CA GLU A 49 0.55 -6.50 18.21
C GLU A 49 -0.46 -6.66 17.08
N GLN A 50 -1.56 -5.92 17.14
CA GLN A 50 -2.57 -5.90 16.08
C GLN A 50 -2.05 -5.22 14.82
N ALA A 51 -1.26 -4.14 14.95
CA ALA A 51 -0.61 -3.47 13.83
C ALA A 51 0.45 -4.36 13.16
N VAL A 52 1.21 -5.14 13.94
CA VAL A 52 2.14 -6.16 13.42
C VAL A 52 1.39 -7.24 12.64
N ASP A 53 0.33 -7.81 13.23
CA ASP A 53 -0.49 -8.82 12.57
C ASP A 53 -1.09 -8.29 11.25
N MET A 54 -1.63 -7.07 11.28
CA MET A 54 -2.13 -6.39 10.09
C MET A 54 -1.03 -6.21 9.02
N SER A 55 0.17 -5.79 9.40
CA SER A 55 1.32 -5.62 8.50
C SER A 55 1.71 -6.92 7.80
N HIS A 56 1.85 -8.01 8.56
CA HIS A 56 2.17 -9.31 7.96
C HIS A 56 1.08 -9.81 7.02
N ARG A 57 -0.20 -9.57 7.35
CA ARG A 57 -1.33 -9.94 6.49
C ARG A 57 -1.37 -9.08 5.23
N LEU A 58 -1.01 -7.79 5.31
CA LEU A 58 -0.82 -6.92 4.15
C LEU A 58 0.29 -7.44 3.25
N HIS A 59 1.46 -7.77 3.80
CA HIS A 59 2.56 -8.36 3.05
C HIS A 59 2.12 -9.63 2.31
N ALA A 60 1.47 -10.57 3.02
CA ALA A 60 1.02 -11.83 2.44
C ALA A 60 -0.02 -11.60 1.31
N LEU A 61 -0.96 -10.68 1.52
CA LEU A 61 -1.99 -10.35 0.53
C LEU A 61 -1.38 -9.73 -0.73
N LEU A 62 -0.47 -8.76 -0.56
CA LEU A 62 0.23 -8.11 -1.67
C LEU A 62 1.07 -9.11 -2.45
N LYS A 63 1.84 -9.97 -1.76
CA LYS A 63 2.64 -11.02 -2.39
C LYS A 63 1.82 -12.02 -3.20
N MET A 64 0.59 -12.30 -2.76
CA MET A 64 -0.33 -13.20 -3.46
C MET A 64 -0.98 -12.55 -4.70
N CYS A 65 -1.31 -11.27 -4.63
CA CYS A 65 -2.06 -10.59 -5.69
C CYS A 65 -1.18 -9.86 -6.71
N VAL A 66 -0.01 -9.37 -6.30
CA VAL A 66 0.92 -8.66 -7.17
C VAL A 66 1.79 -9.68 -7.92
N PRO A 67 1.88 -9.62 -9.25
CA PRO A 67 2.70 -10.57 -10.01
C PRO A 67 4.16 -10.53 -9.56
N GLU A 68 4.77 -11.69 -9.34
CA GLU A 68 6.18 -11.80 -8.95
C GLU A 68 7.12 -11.11 -9.95
N ALA A 69 6.78 -11.12 -11.23
CA ALA A 69 7.54 -10.41 -12.27
C ALA A 69 7.67 -8.90 -11.99
N TRP A 70 6.70 -8.27 -11.32
CA TRP A 70 6.76 -6.83 -11.00
C TRP A 70 7.76 -6.51 -9.90
N ARG A 71 8.23 -7.54 -9.17
CA ARG A 71 9.26 -7.42 -8.13
C ARG A 71 10.67 -7.62 -8.67
N GLN A 72 10.82 -7.93 -9.95
CA GLN A 72 12.12 -8.06 -10.63
C GLN A 72 12.59 -6.68 -11.08
N TYR A 73 13.83 -6.32 -10.75
CA TYR A 73 14.42 -5.00 -10.99
C TYR A 73 14.30 -4.52 -12.45
N GLU A 74 14.33 -5.45 -13.40
CA GLU A 74 14.26 -5.17 -14.84
C GLU A 74 12.83 -4.94 -15.36
N HIS A 75 11.80 -5.17 -14.56
CA HIS A 75 10.41 -5.05 -15.00
C HIS A 75 9.93 -3.58 -14.98
N ASP A 76 9.16 -3.16 -15.99
CA ASP A 76 8.69 -1.77 -16.13
C ASP A 76 7.84 -1.28 -14.92
N ASN A 77 7.19 -2.21 -14.23
CA ASN A 77 6.40 -1.94 -13.03
C ASN A 77 7.16 -2.12 -11.71
N TYR A 78 8.47 -2.35 -11.77
CA TYR A 78 9.30 -2.39 -10.57
C TYR A 78 9.31 -1.04 -9.87
N SER A 79 9.29 -1.07 -8.54
CA SER A 79 9.32 0.11 -7.69
C SER A 79 10.13 -0.20 -6.45
N MET A 80 11.25 0.50 -6.28
CA MET A 80 12.06 0.41 -5.07
C MET A 80 11.24 0.81 -3.83
N ASP A 81 10.47 1.90 -3.92
CA ASP A 81 9.55 2.34 -2.86
C ASP A 81 8.57 1.22 -2.44
N PHE A 82 8.07 0.42 -3.38
CA PHE A 82 7.19 -0.72 -3.09
C PHE A 82 7.93 -1.88 -2.44
N GLU A 83 9.14 -2.21 -2.89
CA GLU A 83 9.93 -3.27 -2.27
C GLU A 83 10.34 -2.89 -0.84
N ASP A 84 10.72 -1.63 -0.60
CA ASP A 84 11.02 -1.11 0.74
C ASP A 84 9.77 -1.15 1.64
N LEU A 85 8.58 -0.89 1.08
CA LEU A 85 7.31 -1.02 1.80
C LEU A 85 6.95 -2.49 2.09
N MET A 86 7.20 -3.40 1.13
CA MET A 86 7.01 -4.84 1.32
C MET A 86 7.93 -5.39 2.41
N GLU A 87 9.19 -4.96 2.45
CA GLU A 87 10.14 -5.31 3.50
C GLU A 87 9.68 -4.77 4.86
N ARG A 88 9.22 -3.51 4.92
CA ARG A 88 8.64 -2.93 6.15
C ARG A 88 7.46 -3.76 6.67
N PHE A 89 6.53 -4.17 5.79
CA PHE A 89 5.42 -5.02 6.21
C PHE A 89 5.85 -6.44 6.63
N GLU A 90 6.91 -6.99 6.02
CA GLU A 90 7.44 -8.32 6.35
C GLU A 90 8.18 -8.36 7.68
N LEU A 91 8.92 -7.29 7.99
CA LEU A 91 9.78 -7.21 9.18
C LEU A 91 9.13 -6.48 10.35
N ALA A 92 7.89 -6.01 10.19
CA ALA A 92 7.17 -5.26 11.21
C ALA A 92 7.16 -5.99 12.56
N ALA A 93 7.61 -5.28 13.59
CA ALA A 93 7.65 -5.74 14.97
C ALA A 93 7.01 -4.70 15.90
N ALA A 94 6.66 -5.12 17.12
CA ALA A 94 5.97 -4.25 18.07
C ALA A 94 6.75 -2.97 18.41
N VAL A 95 8.09 -3.01 18.30
CA VAL A 95 8.96 -1.86 18.50
C VAL A 95 8.77 -0.77 17.45
N ASP A 96 8.36 -1.12 16.23
CA ASP A 96 8.11 -0.18 15.14
C ASP A 96 6.85 0.67 15.37
N PHE A 97 5.98 0.21 16.28
CA PHE A 97 4.75 0.88 16.68
C PHE A 97 4.81 1.44 18.10
N ALA A 98 5.97 1.36 18.76
CA ALA A 98 6.14 1.89 20.11
C ALA A 98 6.48 3.38 20.04
N PRO A 99 5.87 4.23 20.89
CA PRO A 99 6.23 5.65 20.94
C PRO A 99 7.68 5.81 21.37
N THR A 100 8.37 6.76 20.74
CA THR A 100 9.75 7.16 21.03
C THR A 100 9.78 8.59 21.57
N GLU A 101 10.95 9.06 22.01
CA GLU A 101 11.09 10.46 22.47
C GLU A 101 10.77 11.49 21.35
N ASP A 102 11.01 11.11 20.09
CA ASP A 102 10.87 11.99 18.92
C ASP A 102 9.57 11.75 18.13
N CYS A 103 8.83 10.67 18.43
CA CYS A 103 7.61 10.29 17.70
C CYS A 103 6.59 9.68 18.67
N THR A 104 5.44 10.33 18.80
CA THR A 104 4.33 9.92 19.66
C THR A 104 3.17 9.34 18.87
N ASP A 105 3.40 8.98 17.60
CA ASP A 105 2.36 8.46 16.72
C ASP A 105 1.84 7.12 17.25
N THR A 106 0.53 6.96 17.19
CA THR A 106 -0.15 5.71 17.55
C THR A 106 0.12 4.63 16.50
N PRO A 107 -0.04 3.34 16.84
CA PRO A 107 0.05 2.27 15.85
C PRO A 107 -0.88 2.47 14.64
N CYS A 108 -2.08 3.05 14.87
CA CYS A 108 -3.03 3.42 13.83
C CYS A 108 -2.45 4.47 12.87
N GLU A 109 -1.87 5.54 13.40
CA GLU A 109 -1.25 6.59 12.58
C GLU A 109 -0.09 6.06 11.73
N ILE A 110 0.79 5.25 12.33
CA ILE A 110 1.93 4.64 11.63
C ILE A 110 1.45 3.75 10.47
N ILE A 111 0.47 2.87 10.71
CA ILE A 111 -0.10 2.04 9.65
C ILE A 111 -0.77 2.89 8.56
N ASN A 112 -1.48 3.95 8.93
CA ASN A 112 -2.13 4.82 7.95
C ASN A 112 -1.09 5.47 7.02
N TRP A 113 0.07 5.87 7.53
CA TRP A 113 1.15 6.42 6.70
C TRP A 113 1.68 5.38 5.70
N TRP A 114 1.90 4.14 6.15
CA TRP A 114 2.33 3.05 5.26
C TRP A 114 1.26 2.71 4.22
N LEU A 115 -0.02 2.79 4.59
CA LEU A 115 -1.13 2.61 3.66
C LEU A 115 -1.21 3.76 2.64
N GLU A 116 -0.96 5.01 3.03
CA GLU A 116 -0.89 6.13 2.08
C GLU A 116 0.19 5.91 1.02
N GLU A 117 1.38 5.46 1.42
CA GLU A 117 2.44 5.08 0.48
C GLU A 117 1.99 3.94 -0.46
N LEU A 118 1.30 2.93 0.08
CA LEU A 118 0.75 1.83 -0.71
C LEU A 118 -0.28 2.34 -1.74
N TYR A 119 -1.18 3.24 -1.33
CA TYR A 119 -2.20 3.83 -2.21
C TYR A 119 -1.59 4.66 -3.33
N ASP A 120 -0.57 5.47 -3.03
CA ASP A 120 0.14 6.24 -4.05
C ASP A 120 0.88 5.33 -5.05
N TRP A 121 1.47 4.23 -4.57
CA TRP A 121 2.02 3.19 -5.45
C TRP A 121 0.92 2.57 -6.33
N GLY A 122 -0.21 2.18 -5.74
CA GLY A 122 -1.31 1.56 -6.48
C GLY A 122 -1.87 2.45 -7.59
N ASP A 123 -2.04 3.74 -7.31
CA ASP A 123 -2.47 4.75 -8.29
C ASP A 123 -1.48 4.86 -9.46
N ARG A 124 -0.17 4.87 -9.16
CA ARG A 124 0.90 4.99 -10.16
C ARG A 124 0.96 3.77 -11.07
N TYR A 125 0.96 2.56 -10.50
CA TYR A 125 1.18 1.30 -11.22
C TYR A 125 -0.10 0.58 -11.63
N ARG A 126 -1.26 1.22 -11.48
CA ARG A 126 -2.57 0.70 -11.89
C ARG A 126 -2.94 -0.59 -11.17
N VAL A 127 -2.74 -0.58 -9.87
CA VAL A 127 -3.19 -1.62 -8.96
C VAL A 127 -4.41 -1.09 -8.21
N TRP A 128 -5.52 -1.80 -8.34
CA TRP A 128 -6.73 -1.48 -7.60
C TRP A 128 -6.65 -2.08 -6.19
N LEU A 129 -6.51 -1.23 -5.18
CA LEU A 129 -6.37 -1.59 -3.76
C LEU A 129 -7.72 -1.54 -3.01
N GLY A 130 -8.74 -2.10 -3.66
CA GLY A 130 -10.17 -1.90 -3.35
C GLY A 130 -10.56 -1.98 -1.90
#